data_AF-A0AA39WDQ2-F1
#
_entry.id   AF-A0AA39WDQ2-F1
#
_cell.length_a   1.000
_cell.length_b   1.000
_cell.length_c   1.000
_cell.angle_alpha   90.00
_cell.angle_beta   90.00
_cell.angle_gamma   90.00
#
_symmetry.space_group_name_H-M   'P 1'
#
loop_
_entity.id
_entity.type
_entity.pdbx_description
1 polymer ?
#
loop_
_entity_poly.entity_id
_entity_poly.type
_entity_poly.pdbx_seq_one_letter_code
_entity_poly.pdbx_strand_id
1 'polypeptide(L)'
;MSANMAATEPDSRPQTVFWPPRDNHSDPLLDWILVGRHAFSYASPFRLNESVHATMETGQLLHGPITVSSVPSMIGQTLVRDYRVVEMEDGVYLKVGNPPNGLTTNEIWWKRVVKG
;
A
#
# COMPACT_ATOMS: atom_id res chain seq x y z
N MET A 1 7.49 0.02 7.83
CA MET A 1 7.13 0.22 6.42
C MET A 1 5.71 0.76 6.37
N SER A 2 5.45 1.77 5.53
CA SER A 2 4.09 2.22 5.22
C SER A 2 3.77 1.92 3.76
N ALA A 3 2.52 1.61 3.50
CA ALA A 3 1.98 1.51 2.15
C ALA A 3 0.87 2.55 2.02
N ASN A 4 0.99 3.39 1.00
CA ASN A 4 0.00 4.41 0.68
C ASN A 4 -0.39 4.22 -0.78
N MET A 5 -1.67 3.99 -1.00
CA MET A 5 -2.30 3.79 -2.29
C MET A 5 -3.35 4.87 -2.47
N ALA A 6 -3.39 5.46 -3.65
CA ALA A 6 -4.40 6.42 -4.04
C ALA A 6 -4.79 6.15 -5.49
N ALA A 7 -6.03 6.45 -5.85
CA ALA A 7 -6.45 6.44 -7.25
C ALA A 7 -5.54 7.27 -8.15
N THR A 8 -5.51 6.92 -9.43
CA THR A 8 -4.82 7.68 -10.48
C THR A 8 -5.80 8.41 -11.40
N GLU A 9 -7.08 8.04 -11.32
CA GLU A 9 -8.18 8.58 -12.10
C GLU A 9 -8.48 10.02 -11.65
N PRO A 10 -8.57 10.99 -12.57
CA PRO A 10 -8.86 12.39 -12.23
C PRO A 10 -10.18 12.54 -11.47
N ASP A 11 -11.20 11.77 -11.84
CA ASP A 11 -12.54 11.84 -11.24
C ASP A 11 -12.54 11.41 -9.76
N SER A 12 -11.59 10.57 -9.34
CA SER A 12 -11.41 10.17 -7.94
C SER A 12 -10.50 11.13 -7.16
N ARG A 13 -9.95 12.17 -7.82
CA ARG A 13 -8.96 13.11 -7.28
C ARG A 13 -9.26 14.57 -7.67
N PRO A 14 -10.38 15.11 -7.19
CA PRO A 14 -10.79 16.47 -7.50
C PRO A 14 -9.73 17.50 -7.10
N GLN A 15 -9.43 18.44 -7.99
CA GLN A 15 -8.41 19.50 -7.80
C GLN A 15 -8.87 20.62 -6.86
N THR A 16 -10.11 20.52 -6.35
CA THR A 16 -10.74 21.42 -5.38
C THR A 16 -10.33 21.12 -3.94
N VAL A 17 -9.67 19.97 -3.71
CA VAL A 17 -9.16 19.56 -2.39
C VAL A 17 -7.79 20.19 -2.13
N PHE A 18 -7.67 20.95 -1.03
CA PHE A 18 -6.44 21.67 -0.68
C PHE A 18 -5.85 21.20 0.65
N TRP A 19 -4.52 21.23 0.75
CA TRP A 19 -3.80 21.09 2.01
C TRP A 19 -2.95 22.34 2.30
N PRO A 20 -3.08 22.99 3.48
CA PRO A 20 -4.02 22.68 4.56
C PRO A 20 -5.50 22.88 4.14
N PRO A 21 -6.47 22.24 4.85
CA PRO A 21 -7.89 22.46 4.59
C PRO A 21 -8.24 23.94 4.72
N ARG A 22 -9.11 24.45 3.84
CA ARG A 22 -9.51 25.87 3.82
C ARG A 22 -10.98 25.99 4.23
N ASP A 23 -11.23 26.60 5.39
CA ASP A 23 -12.59 26.74 5.94
C ASP A 23 -13.52 27.65 5.12
N ASN A 24 -12.96 28.51 4.28
CA ASN A 24 -13.69 29.52 3.50
C ASN A 24 -14.05 29.06 2.08
N HIS A 25 -13.54 27.91 1.65
CA HIS A 25 -14.04 27.26 0.46
C HIS A 25 -15.23 26.42 0.88
N SER A 26 -16.32 26.50 0.13
CA SER A 26 -17.35 25.47 0.10
C SER A 26 -16.77 24.19 -0.51
N ASP A 27 -15.71 23.67 0.10
CA ASP A 27 -15.06 22.39 -0.17
C ASP A 27 -16.14 21.37 0.19
N PRO A 28 -16.84 20.79 -0.79
CA PRO A 28 -17.93 19.91 -0.46
C PRO A 28 -17.26 18.72 0.21
N LEU A 29 -17.61 18.44 1.47
CA LEU A 29 -17.28 17.23 2.21
C LEU A 29 -17.23 15.97 1.29
N LEU A 30 -18.05 15.95 0.25
CA LEU A 30 -18.06 14.98 -0.86
C LEU A 30 -16.72 14.77 -1.57
N ASP A 31 -15.95 15.82 -1.88
CA ASP A 31 -14.66 15.73 -2.58
C ASP A 31 -13.60 15.04 -1.69
N TRP A 32 -13.54 15.43 -0.41
CA TRP A 32 -12.70 14.73 0.58
C TRP A 32 -13.15 13.29 0.82
N ILE A 33 -14.46 13.03 0.88
CA ILE A 33 -15.01 11.67 0.97
C ILE A 33 -14.58 10.84 -0.23
N LEU A 34 -14.59 11.41 -1.43
CA LEU A 34 -14.21 10.73 -2.65
C LEU A 34 -12.72 10.36 -2.60
N VAL A 35 -11.85 11.30 -2.27
CA VAL A 35 -10.41 11.03 -2.06
C VAL A 35 -10.21 9.94 -1.02
N GLY A 36 -10.87 10.04 0.15
CA GLY A 36 -10.76 9.08 1.24
C GLY A 36 -11.25 7.67 0.88
N ARG A 37 -12.31 7.56 0.07
CA ARG A 37 -12.83 6.27 -0.44
C ARG A 37 -11.85 5.58 -1.39
N HIS A 38 -11.06 6.36 -2.11
CA HIS A 38 -10.08 5.87 -3.09
C HIS A 38 -8.64 5.91 -2.58
N ALA A 39 -8.45 6.17 -1.29
CA ALA A 39 -7.16 6.15 -0.63
C ALA A 39 -7.12 4.99 0.37
N PHE A 40 -6.02 4.25 0.35
CA PHE A 40 -5.76 3.17 1.30
C PHE A 40 -4.35 3.31 1.83
N SER A 41 -4.21 3.55 3.13
CA SER A 41 -2.91 3.79 3.75
C SER A 41 -2.81 3.04 5.06
N TYR A 42 -1.67 2.39 5.31
CA TYR A 42 -1.41 1.74 6.58
C TYR A 42 0.09 1.64 6.86
N ALA A 43 0.44 1.49 8.14
CA ALA A 43 1.83 1.39 8.59
C ALA A 43 1.99 0.31 9.65
N SER A 44 3.08 -0.45 9.52
CA SER A 44 3.49 -1.47 10.49
C SER A 44 4.94 -1.93 10.30
N PRO A 45 5.50 -2.60 11.32
CA PRO A 45 6.70 -3.43 11.16
C PRO A 45 6.45 -4.56 10.17
N PHE A 46 7.49 -4.98 9.47
CA PHE A 46 7.45 -6.21 8.67
C PHE A 46 8.56 -7.15 9.12
N ARG A 47 8.32 -8.45 8.95
CA ARG A 47 9.31 -9.51 9.14
C ARG A 47 9.10 -10.61 8.11
N LEU A 48 10.12 -11.40 7.84
CA LEU A 48 9.94 -12.62 7.04
C LEU A 48 9.08 -13.61 7.81
N ASN A 49 8.26 -14.38 7.09
CA ASN A 49 7.58 -15.53 7.68
C ASN A 49 8.53 -16.72 7.68
N GLU A 50 9.16 -16.99 8.82
CA GLU A 50 10.13 -18.09 8.97
C GLU A 50 9.49 -19.49 8.84
N SER A 51 8.16 -19.58 8.93
CA SER A 51 7.41 -20.84 8.72
C SER A 51 7.29 -21.24 7.25
N VAL A 52 7.65 -20.35 6.31
CA VAL A 52 7.66 -20.61 4.87
C VAL A 52 9.08 -20.47 4.38
N HIS A 53 9.57 -21.46 3.63
CA HIS A 53 10.91 -21.38 3.04
C HIS A 53 11.02 -20.14 2.15
N ALA A 54 12.00 -19.29 2.46
CA ALA A 54 12.29 -18.08 1.73
C ALA A 54 13.67 -18.20 1.05
N THR A 55 13.77 -17.66 -0.16
CA THR A 55 15.01 -17.47 -0.91
C THR A 55 15.33 -15.98 -0.99
N MET A 56 16.44 -15.63 -1.65
CA MET A 56 16.75 -14.23 -1.95
C MET A 56 15.73 -13.59 -2.91
N GLU A 57 14.98 -14.40 -3.65
CA GLU A 57 14.09 -13.95 -4.73
C GLU A 57 12.62 -14.15 -4.42
N THR A 58 12.27 -15.04 -3.51
CA THR A 58 10.88 -15.41 -3.24
C THR A 58 10.67 -15.76 -1.79
N GLY A 59 9.49 -15.49 -1.27
CA GLY A 59 9.11 -15.94 0.06
C GLY A 59 7.85 -15.25 0.54
N GLN A 60 7.68 -15.21 1.85
CA GLN A 60 6.51 -14.60 2.48
C GLN A 60 6.95 -13.65 3.59
N LEU A 61 6.22 -12.55 3.72
CA LEU A 61 6.39 -11.56 4.78
C LEU A 61 5.11 -11.41 5.59
N LEU A 62 5.30 -11.08 6.86
CA LEU A 62 4.26 -10.71 7.80
C LEU A 62 4.36 -9.21 8.03
N HIS A 63 3.32 -8.47 7.68
CA HIS A 63 3.25 -7.02 7.82
C HIS A 63 2.21 -6.68 8.89
N GLY A 64 2.70 -6.42 10.09
CA GLY A 64 1.87 -6.24 11.27
C GLY A 64 2.60 -6.54 12.60
N PRO A 65 1.93 -6.30 13.74
CA PRO A 65 0.56 -5.79 13.84
C PRO A 65 0.42 -4.36 13.31
N ILE A 66 -0.69 -4.07 12.62
CA ILE A 66 -0.96 -2.73 12.08
C ILE A 66 -1.19 -1.74 13.21
N THR A 67 -0.39 -0.67 13.24
CA THR A 67 -0.47 0.38 14.27
C THR A 67 -1.25 1.59 13.80
N VAL A 68 -1.23 1.88 12.49
CA VAL A 68 -1.96 2.99 11.86
C VAL A 68 -2.57 2.51 10.54
N SER A 69 -3.83 2.88 10.28
CA SER A 69 -4.54 2.58 9.04
C SER A 69 -5.62 3.62 8.73
N SER A 70 -5.81 3.98 7.47
CA SER A 70 -6.97 4.74 6.99
C SER A 70 -8.27 3.94 7.08
N VAL A 71 -8.15 2.61 7.26
CA VAL A 71 -9.26 1.68 7.55
C VAL A 71 -9.08 1.17 8.98
N PRO A 72 -9.74 1.78 9.98
CA PRO A 72 -9.48 1.50 11.40
C PRO A 72 -9.70 0.04 11.82
N SER A 73 -10.60 -0.69 11.16
CA SER A 73 -10.85 -2.11 11.43
C SER A 73 -9.64 -3.02 11.19
N MET A 74 -8.62 -2.54 10.48
CA MET A 74 -7.37 -3.28 10.24
C MET A 74 -6.35 -3.15 11.37
N ILE A 75 -6.53 -2.22 12.31
CA ILE A 75 -5.61 -2.04 13.43
C ILE A 75 -5.49 -3.34 14.24
N GLY A 76 -4.26 -3.72 14.58
CA GLY A 76 -3.93 -4.98 15.25
C GLY A 76 -3.83 -6.21 14.34
N GLN A 77 -4.36 -6.15 13.11
CA GLN A 77 -4.25 -7.27 12.18
C GLN A 77 -2.81 -7.45 11.69
N THR A 78 -2.46 -8.69 11.30
CA THR A 78 -1.22 -9.00 10.60
C THR A 78 -1.54 -9.47 9.20
N LEU A 79 -0.96 -8.80 8.21
CA LEU A 79 -1.13 -9.14 6.81
C LEU A 79 -0.06 -10.13 6.37
N VAL A 80 -0.50 -11.22 5.75
CA VAL A 80 0.39 -12.18 5.10
C VAL A 80 0.54 -11.79 3.64
N ARG A 81 1.77 -11.69 3.15
CA ARG A 81 2.07 -11.29 1.77
C ARG A 81 3.19 -12.11 1.18
N ASP A 82 3.00 -12.58 -0.04
CA ASP A 82 4.08 -13.21 -0.80
C ASP A 82 4.91 -12.11 -1.45
N TYR A 83 6.23 -12.28 -1.47
CA TYR A 83 7.13 -11.40 -2.18
C TYR A 83 7.89 -12.13 -3.27
N ARG A 84 8.23 -11.38 -4.31
CA ARG A 84 9.10 -11.81 -5.40
C ARG A 84 10.04 -10.67 -5.82
N VAL A 85 11.32 -10.96 -5.96
CA VAL A 85 12.29 -10.10 -6.62
C VAL A 85 12.23 -10.39 -8.12
N VAL A 86 12.09 -9.33 -8.92
CA VAL A 86 11.96 -9.41 -10.37
C VAL A 86 13.01 -8.48 -10.97
N GLU A 87 13.91 -9.05 -11.76
CA GLU A 87 14.85 -8.28 -12.57
C GLU A 87 14.21 -7.94 -13.92
N MET A 88 14.27 -6.67 -14.30
CA MET A 88 13.81 -6.14 -15.57
C MET A 88 14.93 -5.31 -16.20
N GLU A 89 14.80 -4.98 -17.49
CA GLU A 89 15.83 -4.21 -18.22
C GLU A 89 16.20 -2.89 -17.53
N ASP A 90 15.23 -2.24 -16.89
CA ASP A 90 15.41 -0.93 -16.28
C ASP A 90 15.69 -1.00 -14.76
N GLY A 91 15.81 -2.19 -14.17
CA GLY A 91 16.24 -2.36 -12.78
C GLY A 91 15.66 -3.58 -12.06
N VAL A 92 15.88 -3.61 -10.74
CA VAL A 92 15.40 -4.69 -9.85
C VAL A 92 14.18 -4.20 -9.09
N TYR A 93 13.13 -5.03 -9.07
CA TYR A 93 11.85 -4.74 -8.44
C TYR A 93 11.51 -5.74 -7.35
N LEU A 94 10.92 -5.26 -6.27
CA LEU A 94 10.25 -6.07 -5.27
C LEU A 94 8.75 -6.00 -5.53
N LYS A 95 8.18 -7.14 -5.91
CA LYS A 95 6.74 -7.37 -5.99
C LYS A 95 6.27 -7.94 -4.66
N VAL A 96 5.24 -7.38 -4.04
CA VAL A 96 4.58 -7.93 -2.85
C VAL A 96 3.08 -7.97 -3.08
N GLY A 97 2.45 -9.10 -2.78
CA GLY A 97 1.00 -9.23 -2.95
C GLY A 97 0.35 -10.22 -2.00
N ASN A 98 -0.97 -10.30 -2.08
CA ASN A 98 -1.71 -11.35 -1.38
C ASN A 98 -1.29 -12.73 -1.92
N PRO A 99 -1.24 -13.77 -1.08
CA PRO A 99 -1.20 -15.14 -1.56
C PRO A 99 -2.34 -15.40 -2.54
N PRO A 100 -2.12 -16.17 -3.61
CA PRO A 100 -3.17 -16.49 -4.57
C PRO A 100 -4.38 -17.11 -3.84
N ASN A 101 -5.49 -16.38 -3.80
CA ASN A 101 -6.72 -16.83 -3.12
C ASN A 101 -7.94 -16.82 -4.03
N GLY A 102 -7.76 -16.51 -5.32
CA GLY A 102 -8.81 -16.53 -6.34
C GLY A 102 -9.85 -15.41 -6.24
N LEU A 103 -9.75 -14.51 -5.26
CA LEU A 103 -10.79 -13.50 -4.99
C LEU A 103 -10.34 -12.07 -5.30
N THR A 104 -9.07 -11.74 -5.04
CA THR A 104 -8.53 -10.40 -5.31
C THR A 104 -7.04 -10.47 -5.63
N THR A 105 -6.58 -9.63 -6.55
CA THR A 105 -5.15 -9.40 -6.80
C THR A 105 -4.82 -8.00 -6.29
N ASN A 106 -4.11 -7.92 -5.16
CA ASN A 106 -3.55 -6.67 -4.66
C ASN A 106 -2.04 -6.84 -4.64
N GLU A 107 -1.35 -6.06 -5.47
CA GLU A 107 0.10 -6.14 -5.65
C GLU A 107 0.70 -4.74 -5.56
N ILE A 108 1.84 -4.64 -4.89
CA ILE A 108 2.62 -3.43 -4.78
C ILE A 108 4.02 -3.73 -5.31
N TRP A 109 4.56 -2.79 -6.06
CA TRP A 109 5.86 -2.89 -6.70
C TRP A 109 6.77 -1.77 -6.20
N TRP A 110 7.97 -2.10 -5.74
CA TRP A 110 9.01 -1.14 -5.40
C TRP A 110 10.24 -1.38 -6.25
N LYS A 111 10.71 -0.34 -6.93
CA LYS A 111 12.01 -0.37 -7.62
C LYS A 111 13.13 -0.18 -6.60
N ARG A 112 14.16 -1.02 -6.66
CA ARG A 112 15.38 -0.84 -5.85
C ARG A 112 16.05 0.46 -6.27
N VAL A 113 16.18 1.39 -5.33
CA VAL A 113 17.02 2.58 -5.50
C VAL A 113 18.45 2.21 -5.14
N VAL A 114 19.35 2.22 -6.10
CA VAL A 114 20.79 2.13 -5.85
C VAL A 114 21.26 3.53 -5.49
N LYS A 115 21.61 3.75 -4.22
CA LYS A 115 22.36 4.96 -3.86
C LYS A 115 23.76 4.79 -4.42
N GLY A 116 24.16 5.70 -5.31
CA GLY A 116 25.53 5.81 -5.80
C GLY A 116 26.49 6.22 -4.70
#